data_AF-A0A829UX64-F1
#
_entry.id   AF-A0A829UX64-F1
#
_cell.length_a   1.000
_cell.length_b   1.000
_cell.length_c   1.000
_cell.angle_alpha   90.00
_cell.angle_beta   90.00
_cell.angle_gamma   90.00
#
_symmetry.space_group_name_H-M   'P 1'
#
loop_
_entity.id
_entity.type
_entity.pdbx_description
1 polymer ?
#
loop_
_entity_poly.entity_id
_entity_poly.type
_entity_poly.pdbx_seq_one_letter_code
_entity_poly.pdbx_strand_id
1 'polypeptide(L)'
;MNQLKIVVDLFRKSKTPHFDGVKFSASIDYTTDIKMLLTTMLDDNFNEGSFDEIEIDGCEIYDGNDLPNSGTTLTYSFKVARRSADRFYASKREFIEINTLRKGVMPKNYYIAESDFYSYDAQKPDYIMTIEKICQLISCLSNIAHFHDTKSDRNTSFYRLVFVLHSESKSTTAVIETNLTEEVLDIEDLNINLIANLSKSDASKDNHYLEKLNTFRNTLIEYISKTNGSFINIIKNWNDINELYSNNLAVYMSAFSFHKTRKEIADAEIDYADKISKVVSEIANKALAIPVSLVAAISIFQMTGELVSIVAFLGILLTSIITYLVAVSQKRQLERIIHAKDTLFDTMMNRLSEEQNELKLRLQIAQIELNKNEVFCIRVLDLMRCLSWMPTCVGILALLINDVLI
;
A
#
# COMPACT_ATOMS: atom_id res chain seq x y z
N MET A 1 -24.41 5.98 -37.20
CA MET A 1 -23.10 6.12 -37.88
C MET A 1 -22.42 7.33 -37.28
N ASN A 2 -21.12 7.24 -36.96
CA ASN A 2 -20.42 8.37 -36.36
C ASN A 2 -20.25 9.47 -37.42
N GLN A 3 -20.82 10.66 -37.21
CA GLN A 3 -20.78 11.74 -38.22
C GLN A 3 -19.33 12.13 -38.58
N LEU A 4 -18.40 12.09 -37.61
CA LEU A 4 -17.00 12.44 -37.85
C LEU A 4 -16.34 11.44 -38.83
N LYS A 5 -16.73 10.16 -38.76
CA LYS A 5 -16.25 9.14 -39.68
C LYS A 5 -16.63 9.45 -41.13
N ILE A 6 -17.79 10.05 -41.36
CA ILE A 6 -18.24 10.47 -42.69
C ILE A 6 -17.30 11.54 -43.26
N VAL A 7 -16.92 12.52 -42.43
CA VAL A 7 -15.92 13.55 -42.81
C VAL A 7 -14.56 12.91 -43.11
N VAL A 8 -14.13 11.95 -42.28
CA VAL A 8 -12.86 11.22 -42.48
C VAL A 8 -12.88 10.42 -43.78
N ASP A 9 -14.00 9.77 -44.10
CA ASP A 9 -14.14 9.00 -45.32
C ASP A 9 -14.11 9.90 -46.57
N LEU A 10 -14.73 11.08 -46.51
CA LEU A 10 -14.60 12.10 -47.56
C LEU A 10 -13.13 12.56 -47.68
N PHE A 11 -12.49 12.91 -46.57
CA PHE A 11 -11.09 13.34 -46.54
C PHE A 11 -10.14 12.30 -47.16
N ARG A 12 -10.29 11.03 -46.80
CA ARG A 12 -9.48 9.92 -47.33
C ARG A 12 -9.73 9.64 -48.80
N LYS A 13 -11.00 9.64 -49.22
CA LYS A 13 -11.36 9.49 -50.65
C LYS A 13 -10.78 10.63 -51.51
N SER A 14 -10.53 11.78 -50.90
CA SER A 14 -9.88 12.91 -51.56
C SER A 14 -8.38 12.75 -51.83
N LYS A 15 -7.74 11.70 -51.28
CA LYS A 15 -6.32 11.31 -51.42
C LYS A 15 -5.31 12.37 -50.95
N THR A 16 -5.31 13.55 -51.55
CA THR A 16 -4.42 14.68 -51.22
C THR A 16 -5.20 15.98 -51.03
N PRO A 17 -6.18 16.03 -50.10
CA PRO A 17 -6.87 17.28 -49.80
C PRO A 17 -5.90 18.28 -49.17
N HIS A 18 -5.99 19.55 -49.55
CA HIS A 18 -5.28 20.62 -48.85
C HIS A 18 -6.00 20.92 -47.54
N PHE A 19 -5.36 20.75 -46.38
CA PHE A 19 -5.95 21.03 -45.07
C PHE A 19 -5.13 22.07 -44.30
N ASP A 20 -5.77 23.17 -43.92
CA ASP A 20 -5.12 24.28 -43.18
C ASP A 20 -5.37 24.22 -41.65
N GLY A 21 -6.01 23.15 -41.16
CA GLY A 21 -6.43 22.99 -39.76
C GLY A 21 -7.81 23.55 -39.43
N VAL A 22 -8.47 24.22 -40.38
CA VAL A 22 -9.83 24.75 -40.24
C VAL A 22 -10.74 24.25 -41.36
N LYS A 23 -10.21 24.17 -42.58
CA LYS A 23 -10.92 23.70 -43.76
C LYS A 23 -10.02 22.82 -44.60
N PHE A 24 -10.63 21.80 -45.21
CA PHE A 24 -9.96 21.03 -46.25
C PHE A 24 -10.70 21.14 -47.58
N SER A 25 -9.93 21.23 -48.66
CA SER A 25 -10.44 21.32 -50.02
C SER A 25 -9.79 20.30 -50.94
N ALA A 26 -10.56 19.83 -51.92
CA ALA A 26 -10.10 18.89 -52.95
C ALA A 26 -10.97 18.96 -54.20
N SER A 27 -10.45 18.41 -55.30
CA SER A 27 -11.20 18.11 -56.51
C SER A 27 -11.03 16.63 -56.84
N ILE A 28 -12.13 15.87 -56.83
CA ILE A 28 -12.15 14.40 -56.93
C ILE A 28 -13.26 13.88 -57.84
N ASP A 29 -13.16 12.62 -58.24
CA ASP A 29 -14.20 11.96 -59.04
C ASP A 29 -15.52 11.84 -58.27
N TYR A 30 -16.61 12.30 -58.88
CA TYR A 30 -17.95 12.15 -58.32
C TYR A 30 -18.46 10.73 -58.54
N THR A 31 -18.63 9.99 -57.44
CA THR A 31 -19.08 8.59 -57.45
C THR A 31 -20.32 8.40 -56.58
N THR A 32 -21.03 7.29 -56.75
CA THR A 32 -22.20 6.95 -55.92
C THR A 32 -21.87 6.94 -54.42
N ASP A 33 -20.67 6.46 -54.06
CA ASP A 33 -20.17 6.52 -52.69
C ASP A 33 -20.06 7.96 -52.16
N ILE A 34 -19.45 8.85 -52.95
CA ILE A 34 -19.30 10.27 -52.60
C ILE A 34 -20.65 10.93 -52.47
N LYS A 35 -21.59 10.65 -53.38
CA LYS A 35 -22.98 11.13 -53.28
C LYS A 35 -23.61 10.75 -51.94
N MET A 36 -23.48 9.50 -51.51
CA MET A 36 -24.03 9.05 -50.20
C MET A 36 -23.43 9.81 -49.01
N LEU A 37 -22.11 10.09 -49.04
CA LEU A 37 -21.46 10.89 -48.02
C LEU A 37 -22.01 12.33 -48.02
N LEU A 38 -22.06 12.98 -49.18
CA LEU A 38 -22.55 14.35 -49.35
C LEU A 38 -24.01 14.51 -48.90
N THR A 39 -24.89 13.56 -49.26
CA THR A 39 -26.29 13.58 -48.82
C THR A 39 -26.40 13.59 -47.29
N THR A 40 -25.51 12.89 -46.59
CA THR A 40 -25.51 12.89 -45.12
C THR A 40 -24.89 14.15 -44.54
N MET A 41 -23.89 14.73 -45.20
CA MET A 41 -23.17 15.92 -44.75
C MET A 41 -23.92 17.24 -45.01
N LEU A 42 -24.82 17.25 -46.00
CA LEU A 42 -25.70 18.38 -46.31
C LEU A 42 -27.05 18.35 -45.54
N ASP A 43 -27.25 17.37 -44.66
CA ASP A 43 -28.40 17.33 -43.76
C ASP A 43 -28.27 18.38 -42.64
N ASP A 44 -29.36 19.07 -42.31
CA ASP A 44 -29.38 20.11 -41.27
C ASP A 44 -28.94 19.61 -39.88
N ASN A 45 -29.02 18.31 -39.61
CA ASN A 45 -28.60 17.70 -38.34
C ASN A 45 -27.11 17.31 -38.32
N PHE A 46 -26.35 17.63 -39.36
CA PHE A 46 -24.93 17.35 -39.43
C PHE A 46 -24.11 18.37 -38.62
N ASN A 47 -23.35 17.89 -37.62
CA ASN A 47 -22.69 18.77 -36.63
C ASN A 47 -21.15 18.81 -36.72
N GLU A 48 -20.55 18.03 -37.62
CA GLU A 48 -19.09 17.85 -37.69
C GLU A 48 -18.39 18.83 -38.65
N GLY A 49 -19.15 19.76 -39.21
CA GLY A 49 -18.65 20.81 -40.09
C GLY A 49 -19.70 21.28 -41.09
N SER A 50 -19.29 22.07 -42.05
CA SER A 50 -20.14 22.59 -43.13
C SER A 50 -19.33 22.80 -44.40
N PHE A 51 -19.98 22.69 -45.57
CA PHE A 51 -19.36 23.12 -46.82
C PHE A 51 -19.38 24.65 -46.90
N ASP A 52 -18.21 25.24 -47.18
CA ASP A 52 -18.11 26.65 -47.55
C ASP A 52 -18.36 26.80 -49.06
N GLU A 53 -17.86 25.85 -49.85
CA GLU A 53 -18.03 25.77 -51.31
C GLU A 53 -18.21 24.31 -51.72
N ILE A 54 -19.12 24.04 -52.65
CA ILE A 54 -19.31 22.72 -53.24
C ILE A 54 -19.84 22.88 -54.68
N GLU A 55 -19.17 22.23 -55.61
CA GLU A 55 -19.42 22.32 -57.05
C GLU A 55 -19.31 20.93 -57.67
N ILE A 56 -20.28 20.55 -58.50
CA ILE A 56 -20.23 19.31 -59.30
C ILE A 56 -20.32 19.70 -60.78
N ASP A 57 -19.29 19.35 -61.56
CA ASP A 57 -19.19 19.62 -63.00
C ASP A 57 -19.43 21.10 -63.41
N GLY A 58 -18.99 22.08 -62.61
CA GLY A 58 -19.23 23.50 -62.90
C GLY A 58 -20.46 24.10 -62.23
N CYS A 59 -21.31 23.27 -61.59
CA CYS A 59 -22.57 23.72 -60.97
C CYS A 59 -22.45 23.76 -59.44
N GLU A 60 -22.75 24.92 -58.85
CA GLU A 60 -22.83 25.08 -57.39
C GLU A 60 -23.98 24.26 -56.80
N ILE A 61 -23.73 23.64 -55.64
CA ILE A 61 -24.71 22.84 -54.89
C ILE A 61 -25.01 23.56 -53.57
N TYR A 62 -26.28 23.76 -53.23
CA TYR A 62 -26.64 24.43 -51.98
C TYR A 62 -27.21 23.47 -50.94
N ASP A 63 -27.99 22.48 -51.37
CA ASP A 63 -28.58 21.51 -50.46
C ASP A 63 -28.50 20.05 -50.98
N GLY A 64 -28.96 19.11 -50.15
CA GLY A 64 -28.96 17.69 -50.51
C GLY A 64 -29.88 17.31 -51.68
N ASN A 65 -30.89 18.14 -51.99
CA ASN A 65 -31.81 17.92 -53.12
C ASN A 65 -31.17 18.35 -54.45
N ASP A 66 -30.22 19.28 -54.41
CA ASP A 66 -29.47 19.75 -55.58
C ASP A 66 -28.44 18.72 -56.08
N LEU A 67 -28.16 17.66 -55.33
CA LEU A 67 -27.16 16.64 -55.68
C LEU A 67 -27.56 15.84 -56.94
N PRO A 68 -26.78 15.93 -58.04
CA PRO A 68 -27.10 15.23 -59.29
C PRO A 68 -27.00 13.70 -59.13
N ASN A 69 -27.74 12.98 -59.98
CA ASN A 69 -27.70 11.51 -60.02
C ASN A 69 -26.40 10.96 -60.61
N SER A 70 -25.75 11.72 -61.47
CA SER A 70 -24.47 11.41 -62.11
C SER A 70 -23.68 12.70 -62.29
N GLY A 71 -22.37 12.59 -62.21
CA GLY A 71 -21.44 13.70 -62.45
C GLY A 71 -20.03 13.14 -62.61
N THR A 72 -19.08 13.98 -63.02
CA THR A 72 -17.69 13.56 -63.24
C THR A 72 -16.77 14.06 -62.15
N THR A 73 -16.84 15.34 -61.79
CA THR A 73 -15.88 15.99 -60.91
C THR A 73 -16.61 16.74 -59.80
N LEU A 74 -16.25 16.47 -58.56
CA LEU A 74 -16.64 17.21 -57.36
C LEU A 74 -15.48 18.10 -56.93
N THR A 75 -15.71 19.40 -56.80
CA THR A 75 -14.79 20.35 -56.17
C THR A 75 -15.45 20.91 -54.92
N TYR A 76 -14.74 20.92 -53.79
CA TYR A 76 -15.34 21.39 -52.54
C TYR A 76 -14.31 22.03 -51.59
N SER A 77 -14.82 22.85 -50.68
CA SER A 77 -14.14 23.36 -49.48
C SER A 77 -15.02 23.06 -48.27
N PHE A 78 -14.53 22.22 -47.36
CA PHE A 78 -15.27 21.79 -46.17
C PHE A 78 -14.59 22.29 -44.90
N LYS A 79 -15.36 22.98 -44.06
CA LYS A 79 -14.92 23.52 -42.77
C LYS A 79 -15.24 22.57 -41.65
N VAL A 80 -14.22 22.10 -40.92
CA VAL A 80 -14.39 21.13 -39.83
C VAL A 80 -14.87 21.77 -38.54
N ALA A 81 -15.67 21.04 -37.74
CA ALA A 81 -16.06 21.49 -36.41
C ALA A 81 -14.84 21.56 -35.46
N ARG A 82 -14.80 22.60 -34.61
CA ARG A 82 -13.69 22.83 -33.65
C ARG A 82 -14.12 23.04 -32.20
N ARG A 83 -15.42 22.82 -31.90
CA ARG A 83 -16.05 23.19 -30.62
C ARG A 83 -15.71 22.23 -29.47
N SER A 84 -15.29 21.02 -29.78
CA SER A 84 -14.97 19.95 -28.81
C SER A 84 -13.54 19.42 -29.02
N ALA A 85 -13.10 18.53 -28.13
CA ALA A 85 -11.89 17.72 -28.33
C ALA A 85 -12.14 16.52 -29.27
N ASP A 86 -13.40 16.22 -29.56
CA ASP A 86 -13.77 15.17 -30.51
C ASP A 86 -13.86 15.82 -31.90
N ARG A 87 -12.72 15.95 -32.60
CA ARG A 87 -12.62 16.72 -33.86
C ARG A 87 -11.44 16.32 -34.76
N PHE A 88 -11.29 17.05 -35.87
CA PHE A 88 -10.11 17.03 -36.73
C PHE A 88 -8.95 17.82 -36.15
N TYR A 89 -7.74 17.28 -36.33
CA TYR A 89 -6.48 17.90 -35.98
C TYR A 89 -5.57 17.89 -37.20
N ALA A 90 -4.92 19.03 -37.49
CA ALA A 90 -3.98 19.12 -38.60
C ALA A 90 -2.74 18.28 -38.35
N SER A 91 -2.22 18.32 -37.13
CA SER A 91 -0.93 17.74 -36.76
C SER A 91 -0.95 17.10 -35.38
N LYS A 92 0.08 16.28 -35.11
CA LYS A 92 0.33 15.71 -33.78
C LYS A 92 0.50 16.80 -32.72
N ARG A 93 1.14 17.91 -33.10
CA ARG A 93 1.32 19.09 -32.25
C ARG A 93 -0.03 19.69 -31.82
N GLU A 94 -0.94 19.92 -32.77
CA GLU A 94 -2.27 20.46 -32.43
C GLU A 94 -3.03 19.51 -31.48
N PHE A 95 -2.85 18.20 -31.66
CA PHE A 95 -3.50 17.20 -30.83
C PHE A 95 -3.03 17.25 -29.37
N ILE A 96 -1.72 17.30 -29.10
CA ILE A 96 -1.18 17.31 -27.73
C ILE A 96 -1.52 18.59 -26.94
N GLU A 97 -1.85 19.69 -27.65
CA GLU A 97 -2.19 20.96 -27.02
C GLU A 97 -3.58 20.97 -26.38
N ILE A 98 -4.43 19.96 -26.60
CA ILE A 98 -5.80 20.00 -26.08
C ILE A 98 -5.89 19.82 -24.56
N ASN A 99 -6.84 20.55 -23.96
CA ASN A 99 -7.04 20.60 -22.52
C ASN A 99 -7.45 19.25 -21.90
N THR A 100 -8.12 18.37 -22.66
CA THR A 100 -8.56 17.07 -22.13
C THR A 100 -7.36 16.14 -21.86
N LEU A 101 -6.34 16.15 -22.73
CA LEU A 101 -5.13 15.35 -22.53
C LEU A 101 -4.34 15.80 -21.30
N ARG A 102 -4.27 17.13 -21.09
CA ARG A 102 -3.67 17.74 -19.88
C ARG A 102 -4.46 17.44 -18.58
N LYS A 103 -5.60 16.77 -18.69
CA LYS A 103 -6.40 16.26 -17.55
C LYS A 103 -6.42 14.73 -17.50
N GLY A 104 -5.63 14.07 -18.34
CA GLY A 104 -5.60 12.62 -18.43
C GLY A 104 -6.80 11.99 -19.13
N VAL A 105 -7.52 12.75 -19.98
CA VAL A 105 -8.71 12.26 -20.68
C VAL A 105 -8.50 12.29 -22.19
N MET A 106 -8.51 11.11 -22.81
CA MET A 106 -8.48 10.97 -24.26
C MET A 106 -9.82 11.38 -24.89
N PRO A 107 -9.82 12.15 -25.99
CA PRO A 107 -11.02 12.32 -26.81
C PRO A 107 -11.47 10.97 -27.37
N LYS A 108 -12.78 10.77 -27.52
CA LYS A 108 -13.34 9.50 -27.99
C LYS A 108 -13.29 9.38 -29.49
N ASN A 109 -13.51 10.50 -30.16
CA ASN A 109 -13.76 10.54 -31.59
C ASN A 109 -12.93 11.65 -32.23
N TYR A 110 -11.78 11.30 -32.78
CA TYR A 110 -10.85 12.29 -33.33
C TYR A 110 -10.14 11.74 -34.57
N TYR A 111 -9.65 12.67 -35.39
CA TYR A 111 -8.84 12.36 -36.56
C TYR A 111 -7.62 13.27 -36.63
N ILE A 112 -6.46 12.71 -36.94
CA ILE A 112 -5.20 13.46 -37.11
C ILE A 112 -4.76 13.33 -38.56
N ALA A 113 -4.81 14.43 -39.30
CA ALA A 113 -4.59 14.45 -40.75
C ALA A 113 -3.14 14.12 -41.13
N GLU A 114 -2.16 14.68 -40.41
CA GLU A 114 -0.72 14.43 -40.63
C GLU A 114 -0.37 12.93 -40.62
N SER A 115 -1.02 12.13 -39.79
CA SER A 115 -0.76 10.70 -39.64
C SER A 115 -1.81 9.80 -40.29
N ASP A 116 -2.82 10.38 -40.95
CA ASP A 116 -4.01 9.67 -41.47
C ASP A 116 -4.59 8.68 -40.44
N PHE A 117 -4.78 9.13 -39.20
CA PHE A 117 -5.25 8.28 -38.10
C PHE A 117 -6.59 8.74 -37.55
N TYR A 118 -7.58 7.84 -37.61
CA TYR A 118 -8.88 7.97 -36.96
C TYR A 118 -8.91 7.14 -35.68
N SER A 119 -9.54 7.64 -34.61
CA SER A 119 -9.52 7.01 -33.28
C SER A 119 -10.06 5.57 -33.22
N TYR A 120 -10.86 5.16 -34.21
CA TYR A 120 -11.41 3.81 -34.35
C TYR A 120 -10.72 2.96 -35.43
N ASP A 121 -9.62 3.43 -36.03
CA ASP A 121 -8.83 2.60 -36.94
C ASP A 121 -8.16 1.45 -36.17
N ALA A 122 -8.00 0.31 -36.84
CA ALA A 122 -7.45 -0.91 -36.22
C ALA A 122 -5.97 -0.79 -35.87
N GLN A 123 -5.18 -0.07 -36.68
CA GLN A 123 -3.76 0.18 -36.45
C GLN A 123 -3.58 1.54 -35.81
N LYS A 124 -3.17 1.53 -34.54
CA LYS A 124 -2.90 2.73 -33.77
C LYS A 124 -1.41 3.09 -33.85
N PRO A 125 -1.05 4.34 -34.19
CA PRO A 125 0.33 4.80 -34.14
C PRO A 125 0.93 4.75 -32.73
N ASP A 126 2.22 4.45 -32.61
CA ASP A 126 2.91 4.31 -31.32
C ASP A 126 2.79 5.56 -30.45
N TYR A 127 2.90 6.76 -31.03
CA TYR A 127 2.76 8.02 -30.29
C TYR A 127 1.38 8.18 -29.63
N ILE A 128 0.31 7.62 -30.23
CA ILE A 128 -1.03 7.62 -29.62
C ILE A 128 -1.07 6.69 -28.41
N MET A 129 -0.43 5.52 -28.51
CA MET A 129 -0.32 4.60 -27.36
C MET A 129 0.48 5.24 -26.21
N THR A 130 1.53 5.99 -26.52
CA THR A 130 2.28 6.77 -25.53
C THR A 130 1.41 7.83 -24.87
N ILE A 131 0.64 8.62 -25.64
CA ILE A 131 -0.27 9.62 -25.09
C ILE A 131 -1.34 8.98 -24.19
N GLU A 132 -1.89 7.83 -24.57
CA GLU A 132 -2.85 7.08 -23.74
C GLU A 132 -2.24 6.69 -22.39
N LYS A 133 -1.00 6.19 -22.38
CA LYS A 133 -0.28 5.87 -21.14
C LYS A 133 -0.02 7.12 -20.29
N ILE A 134 0.35 8.25 -20.90
CA ILE A 134 0.52 9.53 -20.19
C ILE A 134 -0.80 9.99 -19.58
N CYS A 135 -1.91 9.87 -20.32
CA CYS A 135 -3.22 10.21 -19.78
C CYS A 135 -3.59 9.32 -18.58
N GLN A 136 -3.36 8.02 -18.68
CA GLN A 136 -3.58 7.10 -17.58
C GLN A 136 -2.67 7.42 -16.38
N LEU A 137 -1.42 7.80 -16.62
CA LEU A 137 -0.50 8.26 -15.58
C LEU A 137 -1.04 9.49 -14.84
N ILE A 138 -1.54 10.50 -15.58
CA ILE A 138 -2.17 11.69 -15.00
C ILE A 138 -3.35 11.30 -14.10
N SER A 139 -4.22 10.40 -14.58
CA SER A 139 -5.36 9.93 -13.78
C SER A 139 -4.92 9.20 -12.52
N CYS A 140 -3.93 8.30 -12.62
CA CYS A 140 -3.38 7.59 -11.47
C CYS A 140 -2.75 8.54 -10.45
N LEU A 141 -1.95 9.51 -10.90
CA LEU A 141 -1.35 10.54 -10.05
C LEU A 141 -2.42 11.40 -9.36
N SER A 142 -3.49 11.76 -10.08
CA SER A 142 -4.61 12.52 -9.52
C SER A 142 -5.31 11.76 -8.39
N ASN A 143 -5.51 10.45 -8.54
CA ASN A 143 -6.16 9.61 -7.53
C ASN A 143 -5.34 9.51 -6.23
N ILE A 144 -4.02 9.57 -6.33
CA ILE A 144 -3.12 9.44 -5.17
C ILE A 144 -2.62 10.78 -4.64
N ALA A 145 -2.92 11.91 -5.29
CA ALA A 145 -2.57 13.23 -4.79
C ALA A 145 -3.32 13.56 -3.49
N HIS A 146 -2.78 14.47 -2.67
CA HIS A 146 -3.49 14.96 -1.49
C HIS A 146 -4.55 16.00 -1.89
N PHE A 147 -4.20 16.83 -2.88
CA PHE A 147 -5.11 17.78 -3.50
C PHE A 147 -4.88 17.76 -5.01
N HIS A 148 -5.96 17.86 -5.76
CA HIS A 148 -5.90 18.13 -7.18
C HIS A 148 -6.91 19.24 -7.49
N ASP A 149 -6.47 20.26 -8.20
CA ASP A 149 -7.34 21.32 -8.68
C ASP A 149 -7.09 21.55 -10.17
N THR A 150 -8.10 22.08 -10.85
CA THR A 150 -8.01 22.46 -12.26
C THR A 150 -7.62 23.93 -12.34
N LYS A 151 -6.38 24.20 -12.75
CA LYS A 151 -5.99 25.57 -13.05
C LYS A 151 -6.47 25.90 -14.46
N SER A 152 -7.16 27.04 -14.60
CA SER A 152 -7.51 27.64 -15.89
C SER A 152 -6.74 28.95 -16.03
N ASP A 153 -5.95 29.08 -17.09
CA ASP A 153 -5.32 30.34 -17.47
C ASP A 153 -5.69 30.68 -18.91
N ARG A 154 -6.43 31.79 -19.08
CA ARG A 154 -6.92 32.41 -20.32
C ARG A 154 -7.70 31.47 -21.27
N ASN A 155 -7.09 30.39 -21.77
CA ASN A 155 -7.69 29.34 -22.61
C ASN A 155 -7.11 27.92 -22.36
N THR A 156 -6.14 27.79 -21.45
CA THR A 156 -5.45 26.55 -21.12
C THR A 156 -5.94 26.01 -19.79
N SER A 157 -6.23 24.72 -19.72
CA SER A 157 -6.69 24.07 -18.50
C SER A 157 -5.97 22.73 -18.28
N PHE A 158 -5.33 22.58 -17.13
CA PHE A 158 -4.55 21.39 -16.75
C PHE A 158 -4.75 21.05 -15.27
N TYR A 159 -4.41 19.81 -14.89
CA TYR A 159 -4.36 19.44 -13.48
C TYR A 159 -3.12 19.98 -12.78
N ARG A 160 -3.36 20.56 -11.61
CA ARG A 160 -2.36 20.87 -10.61
C ARG A 160 -2.48 19.87 -9.47
N LEU A 161 -1.54 18.93 -9.42
CA LEU A 161 -1.51 17.86 -8.42
C LEU A 161 -0.57 18.25 -7.28
N VAL A 162 -1.05 18.19 -6.05
CA VAL A 162 -0.31 18.61 -4.86
C VAL A 162 -0.06 17.42 -3.96
N PHE A 163 1.21 17.22 -3.64
CA PHE A 163 1.71 16.19 -2.74
C PHE A 163 2.34 16.86 -1.54
N VAL A 164 1.89 16.52 -0.34
CA VAL A 164 2.36 17.11 0.92
C VAL A 164 3.07 16.03 1.74
N LEU A 165 4.30 16.33 2.14
CA LEU A 165 5.06 15.57 3.12
C LEU A 165 5.03 16.34 4.44
N HIS A 166 4.44 15.74 5.48
CA HIS A 166 4.63 16.21 6.86
C HIS A 166 5.87 15.51 7.43
N SER A 167 6.90 16.29 7.75
CA SER A 167 7.96 15.86 8.66
C SER A 167 7.87 16.66 9.96
N GLU A 168 8.40 16.13 11.06
CA GLU A 168 8.32 16.77 12.38
C GLU A 168 8.95 18.18 12.44
N SER A 169 9.82 18.54 11.49
CA SER A 169 10.51 19.83 11.48
C SER A 169 10.14 20.75 10.31
N LYS A 170 9.69 20.21 9.16
CA LYS A 170 9.28 20.98 7.97
C LYS A 170 8.23 20.26 7.14
N SER A 171 7.26 20.99 6.61
CA SER A 171 6.39 20.49 5.54
C SER A 171 7.05 20.74 4.18
N THR A 172 7.15 19.69 3.36
CA THR A 172 7.63 19.81 1.98
C THR A 172 6.47 19.52 1.04
N THR A 173 6.24 20.40 0.07
CA THR A 173 5.16 20.27 -0.89
C THR A 173 5.74 20.16 -2.29
N ALA A 174 5.33 19.15 -3.03
CA ALA A 174 5.60 19.04 -4.46
C ALA A 174 4.31 19.33 -5.25
N VAL A 175 4.45 20.11 -6.31
CA VAL A 175 3.35 20.49 -7.20
C VAL A 175 3.69 20.03 -8.60
N ILE A 176 2.80 19.25 -9.21
CA ILE A 176 2.92 18.80 -10.59
C ILE A 176 1.84 19.53 -11.41
N GLU A 177 2.28 20.34 -12.37
CA GLU A 177 1.40 20.91 -13.39
C GLU A 177 1.51 20.04 -14.65
N THR A 178 0.41 19.36 -15.01
CA THR A 178 0.34 18.32 -16.05
C THR A 178 0.36 18.86 -17.49
N ASN A 179 1.13 19.92 -17.72
CA ASN A 179 1.27 20.53 -19.02
C ASN A 179 2.08 19.62 -19.96
N LEU A 180 1.62 19.48 -21.21
CA LEU A 180 2.27 18.65 -22.23
C LEU A 180 3.05 19.54 -23.19
N THR A 181 4.21 19.07 -23.64
CA THR A 181 5.05 19.67 -24.68
C THR A 181 5.29 18.66 -25.80
N GLU A 182 5.82 19.06 -26.95
CA GLU A 182 6.11 18.15 -28.08
C GLU A 182 7.03 16.98 -27.70
N GLU A 183 7.88 17.18 -26.70
CA GLU A 183 8.78 16.15 -26.16
C GLU A 183 8.06 14.88 -25.66
N VAL A 184 6.74 14.93 -25.42
CA VAL A 184 5.95 13.74 -25.05
C VAL A 184 5.82 12.74 -26.20
N LEU A 185 6.00 13.19 -27.45
CA LEU A 185 5.92 12.36 -28.64
C LEU A 185 7.13 11.44 -28.79
N ASP A 186 8.26 11.79 -28.16
CA ASP A 186 9.52 11.05 -28.20
C ASP A 186 9.70 10.11 -26.99
N ILE A 187 8.67 9.94 -26.16
CA ILE A 187 8.74 9.09 -24.97
C ILE A 187 8.51 7.63 -25.35
N GLU A 188 9.53 6.82 -25.10
CA GLU A 188 9.53 5.37 -25.26
C GLU A 188 9.43 4.68 -23.88
N ASP A 189 8.90 3.46 -23.83
CA ASP A 189 8.93 2.57 -22.67
C ASP A 189 8.39 3.14 -21.33
N LEU A 190 7.37 3.99 -21.39
CA LEU A 190 6.67 4.47 -20.19
C LEU A 190 5.93 3.31 -19.47
N ASN A 191 6.44 2.89 -18.32
CA ASN A 191 5.85 1.83 -17.49
C ASN A 191 5.02 2.40 -16.32
N ILE A 192 3.70 2.30 -16.43
CA ILE A 192 2.74 2.83 -15.44
C ILE A 192 2.13 1.75 -14.54
N ASN A 193 2.56 0.49 -14.65
CA ASN A 193 1.90 -0.63 -13.96
C ASN A 193 1.92 -0.46 -12.43
N LEU A 194 3.04 0.03 -11.89
CA LEU A 194 3.22 0.22 -10.45
C LEU A 194 2.19 1.20 -9.89
N ILE A 195 2.11 2.40 -10.46
CA ILE A 195 1.16 3.42 -10.00
C ILE A 195 -0.28 3.02 -10.33
N ALA A 196 -0.52 2.33 -11.44
CA ALA A 196 -1.84 1.82 -11.77
C ALA A 196 -2.35 0.85 -10.70
N ASN A 197 -1.50 -0.07 -10.23
CA ASN A 197 -1.82 -0.99 -9.14
C ASN A 197 -2.02 -0.25 -7.82
N LEU A 198 -1.13 0.70 -7.50
CA LEU A 198 -1.25 1.50 -6.27
C LEU A 198 -2.55 2.31 -6.25
N SER A 199 -2.91 2.96 -7.37
CA SER A 199 -4.10 3.81 -7.45
C SER A 199 -5.44 3.07 -7.40
N LYS A 200 -5.46 1.75 -7.69
CA LYS A 200 -6.66 0.90 -7.67
C LYS A 200 -6.82 0.09 -6.37
N SER A 201 -5.77 0.01 -5.56
CA SER A 201 -5.78 -0.69 -4.28
C SER A 201 -6.39 0.18 -3.19
N ASP A 202 -6.76 -0.45 -2.08
CA ASP A 202 -7.27 0.22 -0.89
C ASP A 202 -6.84 -0.54 0.38
N ALA A 203 -7.05 0.09 1.54
CA ALA A 203 -6.69 -0.48 2.82
C ALA A 203 -7.51 -1.73 3.21
N SER A 204 -8.63 -2.02 2.52
CA SER A 204 -9.41 -3.24 2.76
C SER A 204 -8.81 -4.47 2.07
N LYS A 205 -8.02 -4.25 1.00
CA LYS A 205 -7.38 -5.31 0.21
C LYS A 205 -5.91 -5.53 0.54
N ASP A 206 -5.23 -4.50 1.04
CA ASP A 206 -3.79 -4.55 1.34
C ASP A 206 -3.49 -3.88 2.69
N ASN A 207 -3.06 -4.70 3.66
CA ASN A 207 -2.72 -4.27 5.02
C ASN A 207 -1.58 -3.25 5.08
N HIS A 208 -0.76 -3.17 4.03
CA HIS A 208 0.36 -2.22 3.93
C HIS A 208 0.10 -1.11 2.89
N TYR A 209 -1.16 -0.93 2.49
CA TYR A 209 -1.54 0.03 1.45
C TYR A 209 -1.11 1.46 1.80
N LEU A 210 -1.39 1.91 3.03
CA LEU A 210 -1.10 3.27 3.45
C LEU A 210 0.42 3.53 3.46
N GLU A 211 1.19 2.55 3.91
CA GLU A 211 2.66 2.60 3.94
C GLU A 211 3.23 2.65 2.52
N LYS A 212 2.71 1.81 1.61
CA LYS A 212 3.10 1.82 0.18
C LYS A 212 2.76 3.16 -0.47
N LEU A 213 1.56 3.69 -0.22
CA LEU A 213 1.09 4.96 -0.76
C LEU A 213 1.94 6.13 -0.24
N ASN A 214 2.19 6.18 1.06
CA ASN A 214 3.00 7.24 1.67
C ASN A 214 4.45 7.16 1.20
N THR A 215 5.03 5.96 1.08
CA THR A 215 6.39 5.79 0.54
C THR A 215 6.49 6.29 -0.90
N PHE A 216 5.46 6.03 -1.72
CA PHE A 216 5.40 6.53 -3.09
C PHE A 216 5.33 8.05 -3.14
N ARG A 217 4.42 8.65 -2.36
CA ARG A 217 4.26 10.11 -2.26
C ARG A 217 5.56 10.78 -1.82
N ASN A 218 6.23 10.21 -0.81
CA ASN A 218 7.50 10.75 -0.31
C ASN A 218 8.60 10.68 -1.36
N THR A 219 8.69 9.55 -2.07
CA THR A 219 9.65 9.36 -3.17
C THR A 219 9.43 10.39 -4.27
N LEU A 220 8.18 10.62 -4.67
CA LEU A 220 7.83 11.60 -5.69
C LEU A 220 8.15 13.03 -5.25
N ILE A 221 7.85 13.39 -3.99
CA ILE A 221 8.17 14.71 -3.43
C ILE A 221 9.68 14.94 -3.43
N GLU A 222 10.47 13.97 -2.95
CA GLU A 222 11.93 14.06 -2.91
C GLU A 222 12.52 14.22 -4.32
N TYR A 223 12.04 13.44 -5.28
CA TYR A 223 12.46 13.53 -6.68
C TYR A 223 12.18 14.93 -7.26
N ILE A 224 10.97 15.46 -7.05
CA ILE A 224 10.57 16.78 -7.57
C ILE A 224 11.37 17.90 -6.88
N SER A 225 11.52 17.84 -5.56
CA SER A 225 12.29 18.84 -4.80
C SER A 225 13.76 18.87 -5.20
N LYS A 226 14.35 17.74 -5.58
CA LYS A 226 15.74 17.66 -6.04
C LYS A 226 15.93 18.19 -7.46
N THR A 227 14.95 17.96 -8.34
CA THR A 227 15.06 18.26 -9.77
C THR A 227 14.43 19.59 -10.18
N ASN A 228 13.59 20.21 -9.32
CA ASN A 228 12.66 21.28 -9.71
C ASN A 228 11.89 20.92 -11.00
N GLY A 229 11.60 19.62 -11.17
CA GLY A 229 11.24 19.05 -12.45
C GLY A 229 9.85 19.45 -12.92
N SER A 230 9.75 19.85 -14.19
CA SER A 230 8.49 19.95 -14.92
C SER A 230 7.85 18.57 -15.09
N PHE A 231 6.56 18.52 -15.45
CA PHE A 231 5.88 17.24 -15.69
C PHE A 231 6.57 16.41 -16.79
N ILE A 232 7.07 17.04 -17.85
CA ILE A 232 7.85 16.34 -18.88
C ILE A 232 9.09 15.65 -18.30
N ASN A 233 9.81 16.29 -17.36
CA ASN A 233 10.95 15.66 -16.69
C ASN A 233 10.53 14.45 -15.85
N ILE A 234 9.34 14.49 -15.24
CA ILE A 234 8.79 13.36 -14.48
C ILE A 234 8.48 12.19 -15.41
N ILE A 235 7.85 12.42 -16.57
CA ILE A 235 7.52 11.33 -17.51
C ILE A 235 8.80 10.73 -18.09
N LYS A 236 9.78 11.55 -18.49
CA LYS A 236 11.06 11.09 -19.08
C LYS A 236 11.85 10.18 -18.13
N ASN A 237 11.81 10.46 -16.84
CA ASN A 237 12.54 9.69 -15.82
C ASN A 237 11.60 8.78 -15.00
N TRP A 238 10.43 8.44 -15.55
CA TRP A 238 9.40 7.72 -14.80
C TRP A 238 9.86 6.33 -14.33
N ASN A 239 10.67 5.64 -15.15
CA ASN A 239 11.22 4.35 -14.80
C ASN A 239 12.21 4.44 -13.64
N ASP A 240 13.03 5.49 -13.59
CA ASP A 240 13.94 5.76 -12.47
C ASP A 240 13.17 6.07 -11.17
N ILE A 241 12.03 6.78 -11.29
CA ILE A 241 11.12 7.01 -10.16
C ILE A 241 10.52 5.70 -9.64
N ASN A 242 10.14 4.78 -10.54
CA ASN A 242 9.65 3.45 -10.15
C ASN A 242 10.71 2.65 -9.39
N GLU A 243 11.97 2.70 -9.85
CA GLU A 243 13.09 2.02 -9.19
C GLU A 243 13.38 2.65 -7.83
N LEU A 244 13.46 3.98 -7.75
CA LEU A 244 13.67 4.71 -6.51
C LEU A 244 12.57 4.38 -5.48
N TYR A 245 11.31 4.31 -5.92
CA TYR A 245 10.21 3.92 -5.05
C TYR A 245 10.36 2.49 -4.55
N SER A 246 10.72 1.55 -5.43
CA SER A 246 10.89 0.14 -5.07
C SER A 246 12.00 -0.03 -4.03
N ASN A 247 13.11 0.70 -4.18
CA ASN A 247 14.21 0.72 -3.22
C ASN A 247 13.78 1.33 -1.88
N ASN A 248 13.12 2.48 -1.91
CA ASN A 248 12.61 3.15 -0.69
C ASN A 248 11.61 2.27 0.07
N LEU A 249 10.73 1.56 -0.66
CA LEU A 249 9.79 0.62 -0.06
C LEU A 249 10.50 -0.58 0.56
N ALA A 250 11.52 -1.13 -0.10
CA ALA A 250 12.30 -2.25 0.44
C ALA A 250 13.01 -1.85 1.75
N VAL A 251 13.62 -0.66 1.79
CA VAL A 251 14.24 -0.12 3.01
C VAL A 251 13.21 0.05 4.13
N TYR A 252 12.06 0.64 3.82
CA TYR A 252 10.98 0.81 4.79
C TYR A 252 10.49 -0.53 5.35
N MET A 253 10.25 -1.53 4.48
CA MET A 253 9.77 -2.85 4.89
C MET A 253 10.81 -3.61 5.71
N SER A 254 12.10 -3.45 5.39
CA SER A 254 13.19 -4.01 6.20
C SER A 254 13.22 -3.40 7.60
N ALA A 255 13.17 -2.07 7.71
CA ALA A 255 13.11 -1.38 8.99
C ALA A 255 11.86 -1.75 9.80
N PHE A 256 10.69 -1.85 9.17
CA PHE A 256 9.46 -2.29 9.81
C PHE A 256 9.58 -3.71 10.34
N SER A 257 10.13 -4.65 9.54
CA SER A 257 10.38 -6.02 9.99
C SER A 257 11.33 -6.06 11.19
N PHE A 258 12.41 -5.26 11.16
CA PHE A 258 13.35 -5.17 12.26
C PHE A 258 12.67 -4.69 13.55
N HIS A 259 11.89 -3.61 13.49
CA HIS A 259 11.16 -3.09 14.63
C HIS A 259 10.12 -4.07 15.17
N LYS A 260 9.41 -4.75 14.27
CA LYS A 260 8.45 -5.80 14.65
C LYS A 260 9.14 -6.93 15.40
N THR A 261 10.24 -7.46 14.87
CA THR A 261 10.99 -8.53 15.55
C THR A 261 11.57 -8.06 16.88
N ARG A 262 12.12 -6.84 16.94
CA ARG A 262 12.59 -6.26 18.21
C ARG A 262 11.48 -6.18 19.26
N LYS A 263 10.27 -5.79 18.85
CA LYS A 263 9.10 -5.75 19.74
C LYS A 263 8.69 -7.15 20.17
N GLU A 264 8.62 -8.12 19.26
CA GLU A 264 8.30 -9.52 19.58
C GLU A 264 9.27 -10.09 20.63
N ILE A 265 10.57 -9.78 20.54
CA ILE A 265 11.57 -10.19 21.54
C ILE A 265 11.27 -9.56 22.91
N ALA A 266 11.01 -8.25 22.96
CA ALA A 266 10.73 -7.55 24.20
C ALA A 266 9.42 -8.01 24.86
N ASP A 267 8.37 -8.22 24.05
CA ASP A 267 7.08 -8.71 24.53
C ASP A 267 7.21 -10.13 25.09
N ALA A 268 8.00 -11.00 24.45
CA ALA A 268 8.29 -12.34 24.96
C ALA A 268 9.10 -12.31 26.27
N GLU A 269 10.13 -11.46 26.36
CA GLU A 269 10.90 -11.27 27.58
C GLU A 269 10.01 -10.85 28.76
N ILE A 270 9.13 -9.87 28.56
CA ILE A 270 8.18 -9.40 29.57
C ILE A 270 7.21 -10.51 29.98
N ASP A 271 6.62 -11.22 29.02
CA ASP A 271 5.64 -12.28 29.28
C ASP A 271 6.25 -13.44 30.09
N TYR A 272 7.45 -13.89 29.74
CA TYR A 272 8.12 -14.96 30.49
C TYR A 272 8.63 -14.48 31.86
N ALA A 273 9.14 -13.25 31.97
CA ALA A 273 9.49 -12.68 33.27
C ALA A 273 8.28 -12.59 34.21
N ASP A 274 7.11 -12.19 33.70
CA ASP A 274 5.85 -12.14 34.46
C ASP A 274 5.41 -13.56 34.88
N LYS A 275 5.48 -14.55 33.98
CA LYS A 275 5.16 -15.95 34.29
C LYS A 275 6.08 -16.52 35.38
N ILE A 276 7.38 -16.28 35.32
CA ILE A 276 8.33 -16.72 36.36
C ILE A 276 8.05 -16.01 37.69
N SER A 277 7.78 -14.69 37.63
CA SER A 277 7.47 -13.89 38.82
C SER A 277 6.18 -14.34 39.51
N LYS A 278 5.17 -14.76 38.74
CA LYS A 278 3.92 -15.34 39.29
C LYS A 278 4.19 -16.62 40.09
N VAL A 279 5.09 -17.50 39.64
CA VAL A 279 5.48 -18.69 40.41
C VAL A 279 6.09 -18.30 41.75
N VAL A 280 6.96 -17.27 41.77
CA VAL A 280 7.55 -16.74 43.02
C VAL A 280 6.47 -16.11 43.92
N SER A 281 5.55 -15.32 43.36
CA SER A 281 4.48 -14.72 44.13
C SER A 281 3.52 -15.76 44.73
N GLU A 282 3.23 -16.83 43.99
CA GLU A 282 2.38 -17.92 44.46
C GLU A 282 3.02 -18.74 45.58
N ILE A 283 4.34 -18.95 45.53
CA ILE A 283 5.05 -19.65 46.61
C ILE A 283 5.21 -18.76 47.85
N ALA A 284 5.38 -17.45 47.70
CA ALA A 284 5.56 -16.51 48.82
C ALA A 284 4.39 -16.55 49.81
N ASN A 285 3.14 -16.52 49.32
CA ASN A 285 1.96 -16.60 50.19
C ASN A 285 1.86 -17.95 50.92
N LYS A 286 2.27 -19.02 50.26
CA LYS A 286 2.24 -20.38 50.83
C LYS A 286 3.40 -20.62 51.79
N ALA A 287 4.48 -19.85 51.66
CA ALA A 287 5.60 -19.90 52.58
C ALA A 287 5.24 -19.47 54.00
N LEU A 288 4.25 -18.59 54.16
CA LEU A 288 3.74 -18.18 55.46
C LEU A 288 3.10 -19.33 56.25
N ALA A 289 2.69 -20.42 55.59
CA ALA A 289 2.20 -21.62 56.27
C ALA A 289 3.30 -22.30 57.10
N ILE A 290 4.58 -22.15 56.74
CA ILE A 290 5.70 -22.78 57.46
C ILE A 290 5.89 -22.16 58.85
N PRO A 291 6.04 -20.83 59.03
CA PRO A 291 6.10 -20.23 60.36
C PRO A 291 4.86 -20.53 61.23
N VAL A 292 3.67 -20.50 60.65
CA VAL A 292 2.41 -20.78 61.38
C VAL A 292 2.39 -22.22 61.89
N SER A 293 2.72 -23.19 61.03
CA SER A 293 2.81 -24.59 61.44
C SER A 293 3.95 -24.86 62.42
N LEU A 294 5.04 -24.08 62.37
CA LEU A 294 6.12 -24.16 63.34
C LEU A 294 5.68 -23.70 64.73
N VAL A 295 4.91 -22.60 64.83
CA VAL A 295 4.32 -22.17 66.10
C VAL A 295 3.39 -23.25 66.67
N ALA A 296 2.57 -23.86 65.82
CA ALA A 296 1.70 -24.98 66.22
C ALA A 296 2.51 -26.19 66.72
N ALA A 297 3.64 -26.50 66.09
CA ALA A 297 4.55 -27.56 66.53
C ALA A 297 5.16 -27.28 67.90
N ILE A 298 5.51 -26.02 68.19
CA ILE A 298 6.03 -25.62 69.51
C ILE A 298 4.94 -25.71 70.59
N SER A 299 3.67 -25.45 70.26
CA SER A 299 2.57 -25.56 71.22
C SER A 299 2.35 -26.99 71.75
N ILE A 300 2.79 -28.03 71.03
CA ILE A 300 2.70 -29.43 71.48
C ILE A 300 3.44 -29.65 72.79
N PHE A 301 4.56 -28.95 73.03
CA PHE A 301 5.32 -29.04 74.29
C PHE A 301 4.51 -28.63 75.53
N GLN A 302 3.39 -27.91 75.36
CA GLN A 302 2.56 -27.38 76.45
C GLN A 302 1.24 -28.14 76.59
N MET A 303 0.97 -29.12 75.72
CA MET A 303 -0.29 -29.87 75.71
C MET A 303 -0.28 -30.99 76.76
N THR A 304 -1.40 -31.13 77.48
CA THR A 304 -1.63 -32.23 78.43
C THR A 304 -2.59 -33.26 77.82
N GLY A 305 -2.13 -34.51 77.75
CA GLY A 305 -2.89 -35.64 77.18
C GLY A 305 -2.30 -36.16 75.86
N GLU A 306 -2.04 -37.47 75.84
CA GLU A 306 -1.42 -38.18 74.72
C GLU A 306 -2.24 -38.06 73.42
N LEU A 307 -3.56 -38.31 73.50
CA LEU A 307 -4.46 -38.22 72.33
C LEU A 307 -4.51 -36.83 71.71
N VAL A 308 -4.48 -35.76 72.52
CA VAL A 308 -4.53 -34.37 72.02
C VAL A 308 -3.24 -34.02 71.28
N SER A 309 -2.09 -34.44 71.82
CA SER A 309 -0.78 -34.21 71.23
C SER A 309 -0.60 -34.98 69.92
N ILE A 310 -1.08 -36.22 69.84
CA ILE A 310 -1.05 -37.03 68.61
C ILE A 310 -1.91 -36.41 67.52
N VAL A 311 -3.13 -35.97 67.83
CA VAL A 311 -4.02 -35.31 66.86
C VAL A 311 -3.41 -34.01 66.34
N ALA A 312 -2.81 -33.20 67.22
CA ALA A 312 -2.11 -31.97 66.83
C ALA A 312 -0.92 -32.27 65.90
N PHE A 313 -0.13 -33.30 66.21
CA PHE A 313 0.99 -33.75 65.38
C PHE A 313 0.53 -34.21 63.98
N LEU A 314 -0.55 -34.99 63.89
CA LEU A 314 -1.11 -35.41 62.61
C LEU A 314 -1.53 -34.22 61.74
N GLY A 315 -2.08 -33.16 62.34
CA GLY A 315 -2.40 -31.92 61.64
C GLY A 315 -1.17 -31.21 61.08
N ILE A 316 -0.07 -31.15 61.84
CA ILE A 316 1.19 -30.56 61.38
C ILE A 316 1.81 -31.40 60.28
N LEU A 317 1.84 -32.73 60.44
CA LEU A 317 2.34 -33.67 59.43
C LEU A 317 1.57 -33.48 58.12
N LEU A 318 0.24 -33.41 58.17
CA LEU A 318 -0.60 -33.17 57.00
C LEU A 318 -0.28 -31.82 56.34
N THR A 319 -0.11 -30.76 57.14
CA THR A 319 0.23 -29.42 56.64
C THR A 319 1.60 -29.40 55.95
N SER A 320 2.60 -30.10 56.51
CA SER A 320 3.92 -30.27 55.91
C SER A 320 3.86 -31.04 54.59
N ILE A 321 3.09 -32.13 54.53
CA ILE A 321 2.85 -32.90 53.29
C ILE A 321 2.22 -32.01 52.22
N ILE A 322 1.16 -31.26 52.56
CA ILE A 322 0.49 -30.37 51.60
C ILE A 322 1.45 -29.30 51.09
N THR A 323 2.19 -28.64 51.99
CA THR A 323 3.14 -27.58 51.60
C THR A 323 4.26 -28.12 50.71
N TYR A 324 4.76 -29.32 51.02
CA TYR A 324 5.74 -30.04 50.17
C TYR A 324 5.18 -30.33 48.78
N LEU A 325 3.97 -30.91 48.69
CA LEU A 325 3.33 -31.23 47.41
C LEU A 325 3.10 -29.97 46.57
N VAL A 326 2.73 -28.86 47.20
CA VAL A 326 2.55 -27.59 46.51
C VAL A 326 3.88 -27.03 45.99
N ALA A 327 4.97 -27.10 46.78
CA ALA A 327 6.29 -26.70 46.30
C ALA A 327 6.75 -27.55 45.09
N VAL A 328 6.49 -28.87 45.11
CA VAL A 328 6.76 -29.76 43.96
C VAL A 328 5.91 -29.39 42.74
N SER A 329 4.63 -29.08 42.95
CA SER A 329 3.72 -28.65 41.87
C SER A 329 4.21 -27.37 41.20
N GLN A 330 4.61 -26.37 41.99
CA GLN A 330 5.15 -25.10 41.50
C GLN A 330 6.47 -25.28 40.74
N LYS A 331 7.34 -26.20 41.20
CA LYS A 331 8.56 -26.55 40.46
C LYS A 331 8.26 -27.13 39.08
N ARG A 332 7.30 -28.07 38.99
CA ARG A 332 6.87 -28.62 37.69
C ARG A 332 6.22 -27.57 36.78
N GLN A 333 5.54 -26.58 37.36
CA GLN A 333 4.99 -25.46 36.60
C GLN A 333 6.09 -24.58 36.02
N LEU A 334 7.11 -24.27 36.83
CA LEU A 334 8.30 -23.54 36.37
C LEU A 334 9.02 -24.28 35.24
N GLU A 335 9.26 -25.58 35.37
CA GLU A 335 9.91 -26.39 34.32
C GLU A 335 9.18 -26.33 32.97
N ARG A 336 7.83 -26.33 32.98
CA ARG A 336 7.03 -26.14 31.75
C ARG A 336 7.19 -24.74 31.16
N ILE A 337 7.27 -23.71 31.99
CA ILE A 337 7.49 -22.32 31.54
C ILE A 337 8.87 -22.21 30.91
N ILE A 338 9.91 -22.77 31.53
CA ILE A 338 11.29 -22.79 31.02
C ILE A 338 11.33 -23.46 29.64
N HIS A 339 10.76 -24.66 29.53
CA HIS A 339 10.73 -25.38 28.25
C HIS A 339 10.01 -24.59 27.14
N ALA A 340 8.88 -23.96 27.46
CA ALA A 340 8.14 -23.13 26.51
C ALA A 340 8.96 -21.91 26.07
N LYS A 341 9.66 -21.26 27.00
CA LYS A 341 10.57 -20.16 26.74
C LYS A 341 11.70 -20.60 25.80
N ASP A 342 12.43 -21.66 26.14
CA ASP A 342 13.56 -22.15 25.33
C ASP A 342 13.11 -22.44 23.89
N THR A 343 12.00 -23.15 23.72
CA THR A 343 11.44 -23.48 22.39
C THR A 343 11.13 -22.22 21.56
N LEU A 344 10.51 -21.21 22.19
CA LEU A 344 10.13 -19.97 21.50
C LEU A 344 11.37 -19.14 21.12
N PHE A 345 12.32 -18.98 22.04
CA PHE A 345 13.53 -18.19 21.79
C PHE A 345 14.44 -18.87 20.77
N ASP A 346 14.57 -20.20 20.77
CA ASP A 346 15.31 -20.94 19.74
C ASP A 346 14.67 -20.76 18.36
N THR A 347 13.34 -20.80 18.29
CA THR A 347 12.61 -20.53 17.05
C THR A 347 12.86 -19.11 16.55
N MET A 348 12.86 -18.12 17.45
CA MET A 348 13.18 -16.74 17.10
C MET A 348 14.63 -16.62 16.60
N MET A 349 15.59 -17.26 17.27
CA MET A 349 17.00 -17.25 16.88
C MET A 349 17.20 -17.82 15.47
N ASN A 350 16.58 -18.97 15.19
CA ASN A 350 16.69 -19.66 13.89
C ASN A 350 16.04 -18.88 12.73
N ARG A 351 15.08 -17.99 13.01
CA ARG A 351 14.44 -17.13 12.01
C ARG A 351 15.28 -15.90 11.64
N LEU A 352 16.28 -15.53 12.44
CA LEU A 352 17.11 -14.35 12.21
C LEU A 352 18.24 -14.64 11.23
N SER A 353 18.35 -13.80 10.21
CA SER A 353 19.45 -13.88 9.22
C SER A 353 20.80 -13.48 9.83
N GLU A 354 21.90 -13.79 9.14
CA GLU A 354 23.26 -13.42 9.59
C GLU A 354 23.47 -11.91 9.71
N GLU A 355 22.76 -11.11 8.92
CA GLU A 355 22.87 -9.65 8.91
C GLU A 355 22.21 -8.99 10.14
N GLN A 356 21.37 -9.71 10.88
CA GLN A 356 20.59 -9.19 12.02
C GLN A 356 21.30 -9.34 13.37
N ASN A 357 22.60 -9.02 13.43
CA ASN A 357 23.43 -9.21 14.62
C ASN A 357 22.91 -8.48 15.88
N GLU A 358 22.34 -7.28 15.74
CA GLU A 358 21.77 -6.55 16.89
C GLU A 358 20.58 -7.31 17.51
N LEU A 359 19.68 -7.86 16.69
CA LEU A 359 18.53 -8.61 17.19
C LEU A 359 18.96 -9.91 17.86
N LYS A 360 19.96 -10.60 17.29
CA LYS A 360 20.55 -11.79 17.91
C LYS A 360 21.14 -11.48 19.28
N LEU A 361 21.89 -10.38 19.39
CA LEU A 361 22.46 -9.94 20.67
C LEU A 361 21.36 -9.62 21.70
N ARG A 362 20.31 -8.88 21.30
CA ARG A 362 19.17 -8.58 22.19
C ARG A 362 18.46 -9.85 22.67
N LEU A 363 18.22 -10.79 21.77
CA LEU A 363 17.61 -12.08 22.09
C LEU A 363 18.45 -12.86 23.11
N GLN A 364 19.77 -12.89 22.93
CA GLN A 364 20.70 -13.54 23.87
C GLN A 364 20.70 -12.85 25.24
N ILE A 365 20.71 -11.52 25.28
CA ILE A 365 20.63 -10.77 26.55
C ILE A 365 19.33 -11.11 27.28
N ALA A 366 18.19 -11.12 26.59
CA ALA A 366 16.90 -11.50 27.17
C ALA A 366 16.92 -12.93 27.73
N GLN A 367 17.50 -13.90 27.00
CA GLN A 367 17.67 -15.27 27.50
C GLN A 367 18.53 -15.31 28.77
N ILE A 368 19.63 -14.56 28.81
CA ILE A 368 20.53 -14.51 29.97
C ILE A 368 19.81 -13.96 31.20
N GLU A 369 19.06 -12.86 31.06
CA GLU A 369 18.32 -12.27 32.18
C GLU A 369 17.18 -13.17 32.66
N LEU A 370 16.45 -13.81 31.75
CA LEU A 370 15.43 -14.80 32.13
C LEU A 370 16.04 -16.01 32.85
N ASN A 371 17.16 -16.55 32.37
CA ASN A 371 17.85 -17.67 33.01
C ASN A 371 18.29 -17.33 34.45
N LYS A 372 18.68 -16.07 34.73
CA LYS A 372 18.98 -15.63 36.10
C LYS A 372 17.73 -15.72 36.99
N ASN A 373 16.58 -15.27 36.51
CA ASN A 373 15.31 -15.34 37.23
C ASN A 373 14.86 -16.78 37.46
N GLU A 374 15.05 -17.66 36.47
CA GLU A 374 14.77 -19.11 36.59
C GLU A 374 15.60 -19.74 37.69
N VAL A 375 16.93 -19.54 37.69
CA VAL A 375 17.83 -20.09 38.70
C VAL A 375 17.46 -19.60 40.09
N PHE A 376 17.13 -18.31 40.23
CA PHE A 376 16.64 -17.77 41.50
C PHE A 376 15.35 -18.47 41.96
N CYS A 377 14.36 -18.60 41.08
CA CYS A 377 13.08 -19.24 41.40
C CYS A 377 13.26 -20.72 41.80
N ILE A 378 14.11 -21.47 41.09
CA ILE A 378 14.45 -22.86 41.43
C ILE A 378 15.04 -22.94 42.83
N ARG A 379 16.00 -22.07 43.16
CA ARG A 379 16.62 -22.04 44.50
C ARG A 379 15.60 -21.75 45.61
N VAL A 380 14.68 -20.81 45.39
CA VAL A 380 13.61 -20.50 46.34
C VAL A 380 12.69 -21.71 46.54
N LEU A 381 12.27 -22.37 45.47
CA LEU A 381 11.42 -23.55 45.54
C LEU A 381 12.09 -24.73 46.25
N ASP A 382 13.38 -24.97 45.99
CA ASP A 382 14.13 -26.04 46.64
C ASP A 382 14.35 -25.76 48.14
N LEU A 383 14.61 -24.51 48.52
CA LEU A 383 14.66 -24.09 49.92
C LEU A 383 13.31 -24.31 50.61
N MET A 384 12.22 -23.88 49.98
CA MET A 384 10.85 -24.04 50.47
C MET A 384 10.47 -25.50 50.70
N ARG A 385 10.86 -26.38 49.76
CA ARG A 385 10.65 -27.82 49.87
C ARG A 385 11.37 -28.39 51.11
N CYS A 386 12.59 -27.95 51.39
CA CYS A 386 13.33 -28.37 52.57
C CYS A 386 12.67 -27.85 53.87
N LEU A 387 12.31 -26.57 53.91
CA LEU A 387 11.71 -25.94 55.09
C LEU A 387 10.33 -26.50 55.45
N SER A 388 9.60 -27.05 54.47
CA SER A 388 8.27 -27.62 54.71
C SER A 388 8.25 -28.76 55.75
N TRP A 389 9.36 -29.46 55.96
CA TRP A 389 9.49 -30.56 56.92
C TRP A 389 9.94 -30.14 58.32
N MET A 390 10.39 -28.88 58.48
CA MET A 390 10.87 -28.36 59.76
C MET A 390 9.80 -28.46 60.88
N PRO A 391 8.52 -28.07 60.65
CA PRO A 391 7.48 -28.21 61.67
C PRO A 391 7.24 -29.65 62.11
N THR A 392 7.26 -30.61 61.18
CA THR A 392 7.13 -32.04 61.51
C THR A 392 8.30 -32.50 62.37
N CYS A 393 9.53 -32.11 62.05
CA CYS A 393 10.71 -32.48 62.84
C CYS A 393 10.62 -31.95 64.28
N VAL A 394 10.17 -30.70 64.45
CA VAL A 394 9.93 -30.11 65.78
C VAL A 394 8.79 -30.82 66.51
N GLY A 395 7.70 -31.16 65.82
CA GLY A 395 6.59 -31.91 66.39
C GLY A 395 6.97 -33.31 66.87
N ILE A 396 7.84 -34.03 66.13
CA ILE A 396 8.39 -35.33 66.56
C ILE A 396 9.20 -35.16 67.84
N LEU A 397 10.09 -34.17 67.90
CA LEU A 397 10.87 -33.87 69.11
C LEU A 397 9.96 -33.53 70.30
N ALA A 398 8.89 -32.78 70.06
CA ALA A 398 7.93 -32.41 71.09
C ALA A 398 7.21 -33.64 71.69
N LEU A 399 6.75 -34.57 70.84
CA LEU A 399 6.12 -35.81 71.30
C LEU A 399 7.08 -36.67 72.12
N LEU A 400 8.31 -36.88 71.63
CA LEU A 400 9.32 -37.68 72.32
C LEU A 400 9.69 -37.14 73.71
N ILE A 401 9.71 -35.81 73.87
CA ILE A 401 10.01 -35.18 75.16
C ILE A 401 8.81 -35.26 76.11
N ASN A 402 7.58 -35.10 75.60
CA ASN A 402 6.38 -35.18 76.42
C ASN A 402 6.15 -36.61 76.96
N ASP A 403 6.47 -37.64 76.19
CA ASP A 403 6.38 -39.05 76.62
C ASP A 403 7.45 -39.44 77.66
N VAL A 404 8.55 -38.69 77.78
CA VAL A 404 9.61 -38.92 78.78
C VAL A 404 9.34 -38.20 80.11
N LEU A 405 8.41 -37.24 80.14
CA LEU A 405 8.07 -36.40 81.29
C LEU A 405 6.78 -36.82 82.04
N ILE A 406 6.10 -37.86 81.56
CA ILE A 406 4.97 -38.56 82.21
C ILE A 406 5.50 -39.87 82.79
#